data_AF-A0A522FI54-F1
#
_entry.id   AF-A0A522FI54-F1
#
_cell.length_a   1.000
_cell.length_b   1.000
_cell.length_c   1.000
_cell.angle_alpha   90.00
_cell.angle_beta   90.00
_cell.angle_gamma   90.00
#
_symmetry.space_group_name_H-M   'P 1'
#
loop_
_entity.id
_entity.type
_entity.pdbx_description
1 polymer ?
#
loop_
_entity_poly.entity_id
_entity_poly.type
_entity_poly.pdbx_seq_one_letter_code
_entity_poly.pdbx_strand_id
1 'polypeptide(L)'
;MVIKKNLLLLVCLSLIMANIVSAQTFKYIGADKCKMCHNKPATGEQYNKWLAGPHFKALKTLSSQASLDYAKKNGIADPAKEAKCLKCHSTYDKADANLRGGILAEEGVSCESCHGPGSAYKSPTIMKNKEQALANGLIIPDKTVCLLCHNKENPFFKEFNFEAASAKIAHSDPAVKK
;
A
#
# COMPACT_ATOMS: atom_id res chain seq x y z
N MET A 1 -16.40 -1.38 63.87
CA MET A 1 -15.39 -1.16 62.80
C MET A 1 -16.05 -1.45 61.46
N VAL A 2 -16.75 -0.47 60.90
CA VAL A 2 -17.56 -0.61 59.67
C VAL A 2 -16.78 -0.01 58.51
N ILE A 3 -15.93 -0.82 57.89
CA ILE A 3 -15.29 -0.44 56.64
C ILE A 3 -16.39 -0.56 55.57
N LYS A 4 -16.84 0.61 55.07
CA LYS A 4 -17.94 0.76 54.12
C LYS A 4 -17.75 -0.17 52.92
N LYS A 5 -18.64 -1.16 52.77
CA LYS A 5 -18.77 -2.02 51.56
C LYS A 5 -18.79 -1.22 50.24
N ASN A 6 -19.20 0.05 50.30
CA ASN A 6 -19.25 0.94 49.14
C ASN A 6 -17.87 1.44 48.66
N LEU A 7 -16.82 1.35 49.48
CA LEU A 7 -15.47 1.76 49.06
C LEU A 7 -14.79 0.68 48.20
N LEU A 8 -15.13 -0.59 48.40
CA LEU A 8 -14.59 -1.69 47.58
C LEU A 8 -15.17 -1.69 46.15
N LEU A 9 -16.43 -1.24 45.97
CA LEU A 9 -17.05 -1.12 44.65
C LEU A 9 -16.44 0.02 43.81
N LEU A 10 -16.02 1.11 44.45
CA LEU A 10 -15.40 2.25 43.77
C LEU A 10 -13.96 1.95 43.31
N VAL A 11 -13.25 1.03 43.99
CA VAL A 11 -11.88 0.61 43.60
C VAL A 11 -11.90 -0.43 42.47
N CYS A 12 -12.91 -1.30 42.41
CA CYS A 12 -13.09 -2.23 41.29
C CYS A 12 -13.51 -1.54 39.98
N LEU A 13 -14.22 -0.40 40.05
CA LEU A 13 -14.65 0.33 38.84
C LEU A 13 -13.54 1.20 38.23
N SER A 14 -12.53 1.60 39.02
CA SER A 14 -11.33 2.31 38.55
C SER A 14 -10.27 1.41 37.89
N LEU A 15 -10.43 0.09 37.97
CA LEU A 15 -9.53 -0.91 37.37
C LEU A 15 -9.98 -1.39 35.98
N ILE A 16 -10.98 -0.76 35.38
CA ILE A 16 -11.14 -0.75 33.93
C ILE A 16 -10.09 0.21 33.38
N MET A 17 -8.81 -0.17 33.56
CA MET A 17 -7.71 0.43 32.85
C MET A 17 -8.06 0.36 31.38
N ALA A 18 -8.20 1.55 30.81
CA ALA A 18 -7.95 1.88 29.43
C ALA A 18 -7.13 0.78 28.74
N ASN A 19 -7.82 -0.18 28.13
CA ASN A 19 -7.28 -0.91 27.00
C ASN A 19 -7.17 0.13 25.90
N ILE A 20 -6.09 0.92 25.93
CA ILE A 20 -5.64 1.67 24.78
C ILE A 20 -5.28 0.57 23.80
N VAL A 21 -6.24 0.21 22.95
CA VAL A 21 -6.00 -0.53 21.73
C VAL A 21 -5.02 0.35 20.96
N SER A 22 -3.73 0.04 21.11
CA SER A 22 -2.69 0.64 20.29
C SER A 22 -3.02 0.21 18.87
N ALA A 23 -3.58 1.14 18.09
CA ALA A 23 -3.79 0.91 16.66
C ALA A 23 -2.40 0.66 16.06
N GLN A 24 -2.13 -0.58 15.64
CA GLN A 24 -0.84 -0.92 15.09
C GLN A 24 -0.65 -0.13 13.79
N THR A 25 0.28 0.82 13.79
CA THR A 25 0.55 1.65 12.61
C THR A 25 1.62 0.99 11.75
N PHE A 26 1.19 0.36 10.66
CA PHE A 26 2.10 -0.22 9.68
C PHE A 26 2.69 0.89 8.80
N LYS A 27 4.01 0.87 8.60
CA LYS A 27 4.76 1.80 7.78
C LYS A 27 5.03 1.24 6.39
N TYR A 28 5.06 2.15 5.41
CA TYR A 28 5.52 1.92 4.05
C TYR A 28 7.04 1.93 4.00
N ILE A 29 7.65 0.82 3.59
CA ILE A 29 9.10 0.57 3.68
C ILE A 29 9.83 0.60 2.33
N GLY A 30 9.10 0.73 1.21
CA GLY A 30 9.67 0.83 -0.13
C GLY A 30 10.03 -0.52 -0.77
N ALA A 31 10.06 -0.52 -2.10
CA ALA A 31 10.25 -1.71 -2.93
C ALA A 31 11.62 -2.38 -2.72
N ASP A 32 12.65 -1.62 -2.34
CA ASP A 32 13.99 -2.16 -2.07
C ASP A 32 13.99 -3.21 -0.96
N LYS A 33 13.10 -3.09 0.03
CA LYS A 33 12.98 -4.11 1.07
C LYS A 33 12.32 -5.39 0.55
N CYS A 34 11.39 -5.27 -0.40
CA CYS A 34 10.76 -6.40 -1.07
C CYS A 34 11.75 -7.12 -2.02
N LYS A 35 12.59 -6.36 -2.72
CA LYS A 35 13.63 -6.84 -3.64
C LYS A 35 14.55 -7.90 -3.03
N MET A 36 14.87 -7.77 -1.74
CA MET A 36 15.78 -8.69 -1.05
C MET A 36 15.35 -10.17 -1.18
N CYS A 37 14.04 -10.45 -1.28
CA CYS A 37 13.50 -11.80 -1.42
C CYS A 37 12.75 -12.05 -2.74
N HIS A 38 12.14 -11.02 -3.33
CA HIS A 38 11.25 -11.14 -4.49
C HIS A 38 11.91 -10.83 -5.85
N ASN A 39 13.24 -10.94 -5.94
CA ASN A 39 14.00 -10.64 -7.16
C ASN A 39 14.43 -11.88 -7.97
N LYS A 40 14.26 -13.09 -7.43
CA LYS A 40 14.80 -14.33 -8.04
C LYS A 40 13.75 -15.06 -8.87
N PRO A 41 14.15 -15.85 -9.90
CA PRO A 41 13.24 -16.73 -10.65
C PRO A 41 12.41 -17.66 -9.77
N ALA A 42 13.03 -18.22 -8.74
CA ALA A 42 12.37 -19.11 -7.78
C ALA A 42 11.21 -18.44 -7.01
N THR A 43 11.19 -17.12 -6.92
CA THR A 43 10.10 -16.35 -6.29
C THR A 43 9.28 -15.55 -7.31
N GLY A 44 9.42 -15.85 -8.61
CA GLY A 44 8.62 -15.26 -9.69
C GLY A 44 9.16 -13.95 -10.27
N GLU A 45 10.38 -13.54 -9.89
CA GLU A 45 11.04 -12.29 -10.32
C GLU A 45 10.16 -11.04 -10.16
N GLN A 46 9.38 -11.01 -9.08
CA GLN A 46 8.31 -10.03 -8.88
C GLN A 46 8.83 -8.59 -8.94
N TYR A 47 9.99 -8.33 -8.32
CA TYR A 47 10.64 -7.02 -8.35
C TYR A 47 10.99 -6.60 -9.78
N ASN A 48 11.64 -7.46 -10.58
CA ASN A 48 12.04 -7.13 -11.95
C ASN A 48 10.83 -6.94 -12.86
N LYS A 49 9.79 -7.76 -12.70
CA LYS A 49 8.53 -7.61 -13.45
C LYS A 49 7.83 -6.29 -13.11
N TRP A 50 7.76 -5.92 -11.83
CA TRP A 50 7.24 -4.63 -11.40
C TRP A 50 8.06 -3.46 -11.97
N LEU A 51 9.39 -3.54 -11.87
CA LEU A 51 10.32 -2.51 -12.36
C LEU A 51 10.18 -2.28 -13.87
N ALA A 52 9.98 -3.34 -14.65
CA ALA A 52 9.73 -3.25 -16.08
C ALA A 52 8.31 -2.74 -16.41
N GLY A 53 7.38 -2.90 -15.48
CA GLY A 53 5.95 -2.67 -15.64
C GLY A 53 5.52 -1.20 -15.64
N PRO A 54 4.23 -0.95 -15.92
CA PRO A 54 3.68 0.41 -15.99
C PRO A 54 3.58 1.09 -14.62
N HIS A 55 3.38 0.34 -13.54
CA HIS A 55 3.19 0.89 -12.20
C HIS A 55 4.45 1.55 -11.63
N PHE A 56 5.62 0.93 -11.82
CA PHE A 56 6.90 1.59 -11.51
C PHE A 56 7.07 2.92 -12.27
N LYS A 57 6.61 2.95 -13.53
CA LYS A 57 6.72 4.11 -14.42
C LYS A 57 5.60 5.15 -14.22
N ALA A 58 4.64 4.89 -13.33
CA ALA A 58 3.42 5.69 -13.20
C ALA A 58 3.73 7.17 -12.94
N LEU A 59 4.65 7.47 -12.01
CA LEU A 59 5.02 8.86 -11.69
C LEU A 59 5.53 9.61 -12.93
N LYS A 60 6.36 8.96 -13.75
CA LYS A 60 6.93 9.55 -14.98
C LYS A 60 5.88 9.93 -16.01
N THR A 61 4.71 9.28 -16.00
CA THR A 61 3.64 9.58 -16.96
C THR A 61 3.01 10.97 -16.72
N LEU A 62 3.16 11.54 -15.52
CA LEU A 62 2.70 12.91 -15.22
C LEU A 62 3.46 13.97 -16.03
N SER A 63 4.66 13.66 -16.52
CA SER A 63 5.45 14.53 -17.40
C SER A 63 5.17 14.29 -18.90
N SER A 64 4.22 13.42 -19.25
CA SER A 64 3.86 13.22 -20.67
C SER A 64 3.15 14.45 -21.25
N GLN A 65 3.26 14.67 -22.57
CA GLN A 65 2.59 15.80 -23.23
C GLN A 65 1.08 15.81 -22.96
N ALA A 66 0.42 14.65 -23.02
CA ALA A 66 -1.01 14.54 -22.73
C ALA A 66 -1.35 14.98 -21.29
N SER A 67 -0.53 14.61 -20.31
CA SER A 67 -0.68 15.04 -18.91
C SER A 67 -0.46 16.53 -18.75
N LEU A 68 0.53 17.11 -19.43
CA LEU A 68 0.82 18.54 -19.40
C LEU A 68 -0.30 19.36 -20.08
N ASP A 69 -0.83 18.89 -21.20
CA ASP A 69 -1.96 19.52 -21.90
C ASP A 69 -3.23 19.50 -21.04
N TYR A 70 -3.52 18.36 -20.41
CA TYR A 70 -4.61 18.25 -19.44
C TYR A 70 -4.39 19.21 -18.26
N ALA A 71 -3.19 19.25 -17.71
CA ALA A 71 -2.85 20.13 -16.59
C ALA A 71 -3.09 21.61 -16.95
N LYS A 72 -2.57 22.06 -18.09
CA LYS A 72 -2.77 23.41 -18.60
C LYS A 72 -4.24 23.76 -18.79
N LYS A 73 -5.03 22.86 -19.40
CA LYS A 73 -6.47 23.06 -19.63
C LYS A 73 -7.27 23.19 -18.33
N ASN A 74 -6.80 22.57 -17.25
CA ASN A 74 -7.51 22.50 -15.97
C ASN A 74 -6.86 23.34 -14.86
N GLY A 75 -5.97 24.28 -15.22
CA GLY A 75 -5.33 25.18 -14.26
C GLY A 75 -4.43 24.49 -13.24
N ILE A 76 -3.87 23.33 -13.58
CA ILE A 76 -2.91 22.60 -12.73
C ILE A 76 -1.51 23.07 -13.11
N ALA A 77 -0.77 23.62 -12.14
CA ALA A 77 0.56 24.17 -12.38
C ALA A 77 1.61 23.09 -12.70
N ASP A 78 1.65 22.02 -11.89
CA ASP A 78 2.56 20.90 -12.08
C ASP A 78 1.83 19.59 -11.71
N PRO A 79 1.47 18.73 -12.69
CA PRO A 79 0.78 17.48 -12.40
C PRO A 79 1.62 16.54 -11.51
N ALA A 80 2.95 16.64 -11.52
CA ALA A 80 3.84 15.83 -10.69
C ALA A 80 3.93 16.30 -9.23
N LYS A 81 3.30 17.42 -8.88
CA LYS A 81 3.17 17.95 -7.51
C LYS A 81 1.73 18.06 -7.03
N GLU A 82 0.79 17.70 -7.89
CA GLU A 82 -0.63 17.87 -7.65
C GLU A 82 -1.19 16.64 -6.92
N ALA A 83 -1.75 16.86 -5.73
CA ALA A 83 -2.23 15.80 -4.84
C ALA A 83 -3.27 14.89 -5.51
N LYS A 84 -4.20 15.45 -6.31
CA LYS A 84 -5.20 14.64 -7.04
C LYS A 84 -4.55 13.68 -8.06
N CYS A 85 -3.42 14.05 -8.66
CA CYS A 85 -2.67 13.20 -9.58
C CYS A 85 -1.86 12.15 -8.78
N LEU A 86 -1.17 12.61 -7.74
CA LEU A 86 -0.26 11.79 -6.93
C LEU A 86 -0.99 10.68 -6.15
N LYS A 87 -2.27 10.86 -5.80
CA LYS A 87 -3.14 9.81 -5.20
C LYS A 87 -3.08 8.48 -5.95
N CYS A 88 -2.90 8.50 -7.27
CA CYS A 88 -2.84 7.30 -8.12
C CYS A 88 -1.46 7.00 -8.70
N HIS A 89 -0.53 7.95 -8.66
CA HIS A 89 0.77 7.87 -9.33
C HIS A 89 1.97 7.71 -8.37
N SER A 90 1.75 7.87 -7.06
CA SER A 90 2.79 7.81 -6.04
C SER A 90 2.27 7.11 -4.78
N THR A 91 2.93 6.02 -4.39
CA THR A 91 2.63 5.32 -3.12
C THR A 91 3.05 6.17 -1.94
N TYR A 92 4.18 6.87 -2.09
CA TYR A 92 4.70 7.81 -1.11
C TYR A 92 3.67 8.89 -0.79
N ASP A 93 3.14 9.57 -1.80
CA ASP A 93 2.22 10.69 -1.61
C ASP A 93 0.84 10.25 -1.15
N LYS A 94 0.38 9.06 -1.58
CA LYS A 94 -0.86 8.45 -1.09
C LYS A 94 -0.77 8.07 0.40
N ALA A 95 0.41 7.67 0.87
CA ALA A 95 0.61 7.34 2.27
C ALA A 95 0.64 8.60 3.14
N ASP A 96 -0.01 8.54 4.30
CA ASP A 96 0.09 9.58 5.30
C ASP A 96 1.56 9.79 5.70
N ALA A 97 1.96 11.05 5.89
CA ALA A 97 3.36 11.40 6.14
C ALA A 97 3.97 10.65 7.32
N ASN A 98 3.20 10.41 8.38
CA ASN A 98 3.63 9.66 9.56
C ASN A 98 3.78 8.14 9.29
N LEU A 99 3.27 7.62 8.17
CA LEU A 99 3.38 6.21 7.78
C LEU A 99 4.53 5.93 6.79
N ARG A 100 5.22 6.96 6.29
CA ARG A 100 6.33 6.84 5.34
C ARG A 100 7.62 6.44 6.06
N GLY A 101 7.83 5.14 6.30
CA GLY A 101 8.97 4.63 7.06
C GLY A 101 10.26 4.43 6.26
N GLY A 102 10.15 4.23 4.95
CA GLY A 102 11.28 4.03 4.05
C GLY A 102 10.95 4.08 2.57
N ILE A 103 9.66 4.19 2.21
CA ILE A 103 9.21 4.48 0.85
C ILE A 103 9.81 5.81 0.36
N LEU A 104 10.32 5.83 -0.88
CA LEU A 104 10.92 7.01 -1.49
C LEU A 104 9.89 7.80 -2.31
N ALA A 105 10.04 9.12 -2.42
CA ALA A 105 9.14 9.97 -3.19
C ALA A 105 9.16 9.68 -4.70
N GLU A 106 10.27 9.14 -5.19
CA GLU A 106 10.48 8.77 -6.58
C GLU A 106 9.90 7.38 -6.91
N GLU A 107 9.51 6.60 -5.90
CA GLU A 107 8.77 5.36 -6.11
C GLU A 107 7.33 5.71 -6.51
N GLY A 108 6.98 5.45 -7.78
CA GLY A 108 5.62 5.63 -8.29
C GLY A 108 4.61 4.69 -7.60
N VAL A 109 3.91 3.86 -8.38
CA VAL A 109 3.06 2.82 -7.79
C VAL A 109 3.95 1.64 -7.39
N SER A 110 4.32 1.57 -6.11
CA SER A 110 5.20 0.59 -5.49
C SER A 110 4.45 -0.68 -5.07
N CYS A 111 5.17 -1.69 -4.58
CA CYS A 111 4.63 -2.98 -4.13
C CYS A 111 3.47 -2.78 -3.12
N GLU A 112 3.66 -1.83 -2.21
CA GLU A 112 2.78 -1.57 -1.07
C GLU A 112 1.47 -0.86 -1.46
N SER A 113 1.36 -0.34 -2.69
CA SER A 113 0.08 0.12 -3.23
C SER A 113 -0.93 -1.02 -3.42
N CYS A 114 -0.43 -2.23 -3.67
CA CYS A 114 -1.27 -3.43 -3.84
C CYS A 114 -1.22 -4.37 -2.64
N HIS A 115 -0.06 -4.48 -1.99
CA HIS A 115 0.19 -5.46 -0.93
C HIS A 115 0.13 -4.90 0.49
N GLY A 116 -0.16 -3.60 0.65
CA GLY A 116 -0.21 -2.95 1.95
C GLY A 116 1.18 -2.60 2.51
N PRO A 117 1.24 -1.93 3.68
CA PRO A 117 2.51 -1.45 4.25
C PRO A 117 3.33 -2.60 4.85
N GLY A 118 4.55 -2.81 4.34
CA GLY A 118 5.38 -3.99 4.58
C GLY A 118 6.09 -4.06 5.92
N SER A 119 6.07 -3.00 6.72
CA SER A 119 6.90 -2.90 7.94
C SER A 119 6.77 -4.07 8.92
N ALA A 120 5.56 -4.61 9.10
CA ALA A 120 5.28 -5.65 10.09
C ALA A 120 5.29 -7.06 9.50
N TYR A 121 5.06 -7.24 8.20
CA TYR A 121 5.07 -8.57 7.57
C TYR A 121 6.33 -8.90 6.77
N LYS A 122 7.27 -7.95 6.54
CA LYS A 122 8.50 -8.20 5.75
C LYS A 122 9.41 -9.30 6.29
N SER A 123 9.32 -9.62 7.58
CA SER A 123 10.17 -10.65 8.19
C SER A 123 9.84 -12.02 7.60
N PRO A 124 10.82 -12.85 7.22
CA PRO A 124 10.56 -14.19 6.71
C PRO A 124 9.72 -15.06 7.65
N THR A 125 9.84 -14.87 8.97
CA THR A 125 9.06 -15.61 9.97
C THR A 125 7.56 -15.30 9.87
N ILE A 126 7.21 -14.04 9.57
CA ILE A 126 5.82 -13.59 9.45
C ILE A 126 5.31 -13.82 8.02
N MET A 127 6.08 -13.41 7.01
CA MET A 127 5.67 -13.48 5.60
C MET A 127 5.33 -14.90 5.11
N LYS A 128 6.06 -15.92 5.61
CA LYS A 128 5.83 -17.31 5.22
C LYS A 128 4.53 -17.89 5.78
N ASN A 129 3.96 -17.29 6.83
CA ASN A 129 2.67 -17.66 7.38
C ASN A 129 1.63 -16.65 6.88
N LYS A 130 0.73 -17.10 6.01
CA LYS A 130 -0.23 -16.21 5.35
C LYS A 130 -1.13 -15.49 6.34
N GLU A 131 -1.62 -16.20 7.36
CA GLU A 131 -2.51 -15.67 8.38
C GLU A 131 -1.81 -14.58 9.21
N GLN A 132 -0.55 -14.81 9.60
CA GLN A 132 0.26 -13.82 10.30
C GLN A 132 0.58 -12.63 9.41
N ALA A 133 0.91 -12.84 8.14
CA ALA A 133 1.18 -11.75 7.21
C ALA A 133 -0.05 -10.85 7.03
N LEU A 134 -1.24 -11.45 6.83
CA LEU A 134 -2.52 -10.74 6.75
C LEU A 134 -2.80 -9.93 8.02
N ALA A 135 -2.62 -10.55 9.20
CA ALA A 135 -2.78 -9.87 10.49
C ALA A 135 -1.79 -8.71 10.70
N ASN A 136 -0.67 -8.71 9.97
CA ASN A 136 0.40 -7.71 10.05
C ASN A 136 0.44 -6.75 8.84
N GLY A 137 -0.68 -6.60 8.13
CA GLY A 137 -0.86 -5.54 7.13
C GLY A 137 -0.69 -5.98 5.67
N LEU A 138 -0.46 -7.27 5.40
CA LEU A 138 -0.47 -7.78 4.03
C LEU A 138 -1.88 -7.67 3.46
N ILE A 139 -1.96 -7.18 2.23
CA ILE A 139 -3.15 -7.21 1.39
C ILE A 139 -2.90 -8.24 0.28
N ILE A 140 -3.86 -9.15 0.10
CA ILE A 140 -3.93 -9.99 -1.11
C ILE A 140 -4.79 -9.23 -2.11
N PRO A 141 -4.19 -8.63 -3.16
CA PRO A 141 -4.91 -7.71 -4.02
C PRO A 141 -5.98 -8.44 -4.84
N ASP A 142 -7.16 -7.84 -4.88
CA ASP A 142 -8.25 -8.22 -5.76
C ASP A 142 -8.63 -7.03 -6.67
N LYS A 143 -9.77 -7.14 -7.37
CA LYS A 143 -10.27 -6.07 -8.23
C LYS A 143 -10.47 -4.73 -7.50
N THR A 144 -10.80 -4.75 -6.21
CA THR A 144 -11.10 -3.54 -5.44
C THR A 144 -9.88 -2.63 -5.32
N VAL A 145 -8.71 -3.23 -5.07
CA VAL A 145 -7.43 -2.50 -4.98
C VAL A 145 -7.11 -1.80 -6.31
N CYS A 146 -7.36 -2.47 -7.45
CA CYS A 146 -7.14 -1.88 -8.77
C CYS A 146 -8.07 -0.68 -9.03
N LEU A 147 -9.33 -0.79 -8.60
CA LEU A 147 -10.34 0.25 -8.79
C LEU A 147 -10.13 1.49 -7.91
N LEU A 148 -9.19 1.47 -6.95
CA LEU A 148 -8.79 2.69 -6.23
C LEU A 148 -8.20 3.75 -7.17
N CYS A 149 -7.60 3.33 -8.29
CA CYS A 149 -7.00 4.22 -9.28
C CYS A 149 -7.61 4.06 -10.68
N HIS A 150 -8.00 2.83 -11.07
CA HIS A 150 -8.62 2.55 -12.36
C HIS A 150 -10.13 2.80 -12.32
N ASN A 151 -10.52 4.06 -12.11
CA ASN A 151 -11.91 4.49 -11.97
C ASN A 151 -12.16 5.83 -12.70
N LYS A 152 -13.40 6.31 -12.65
CA LYS A 152 -13.85 7.52 -13.36
C LYS A 152 -13.24 8.83 -12.84
N GLU A 153 -12.56 8.84 -11.68
CA GLU A 153 -11.81 10.01 -11.21
C GLU A 153 -10.52 10.22 -12.04
N ASN A 154 -10.04 9.19 -12.74
CA ASN A 154 -8.91 9.31 -13.65
C ASN A 154 -9.32 10.07 -14.93
N PRO A 155 -8.67 11.20 -15.26
CA PRO A 155 -8.99 11.97 -16.47
C PRO A 155 -8.82 11.21 -17.78
N PHE A 156 -8.00 10.16 -17.77
CA PHE A 156 -7.72 9.27 -18.91
C PHE A 156 -8.37 7.90 -18.73
N PHE A 157 -9.43 7.80 -17.90
CA PHE A 157 -10.12 6.55 -17.64
C PHE A 157 -10.54 5.84 -18.92
N LYS A 158 -10.28 4.53 -18.95
CA LYS A 158 -10.79 3.58 -19.94
C LYS A 158 -11.45 2.44 -19.18
N GLU A 159 -12.41 1.78 -19.81
CA GLU A 159 -13.03 0.60 -19.22
C GLU A 159 -11.97 -0.40 -18.74
N PHE A 160 -12.12 -0.84 -17.49
CA PHE A 160 -11.11 -1.65 -16.82
C PHE A 160 -11.51 -3.12 -16.81
N ASN A 161 -10.86 -3.92 -17.67
CA ASN A 161 -10.92 -5.37 -17.61
C ASN A 161 -9.87 -5.88 -16.61
N PHE A 162 -10.34 -6.29 -15.43
CA PHE A 162 -9.47 -6.75 -14.34
C PHE A 162 -8.64 -7.98 -14.71
N GLU A 163 -9.25 -8.99 -15.33
CA GLU A 163 -8.57 -10.24 -15.67
C GLU A 163 -7.43 -10.00 -16.66
N ALA A 164 -7.72 -9.26 -17.73
CA ALA A 164 -6.73 -8.92 -18.76
C ALA A 164 -5.62 -7.99 -18.23
N ALA A 165 -5.95 -7.04 -17.35
CA ALA A 165 -4.97 -6.12 -16.76
C ALA A 165 -4.08 -6.84 -15.73
N SER A 166 -4.67 -7.66 -14.86
CA SER A 166 -3.96 -8.45 -13.85
C SER A 166 -2.97 -9.43 -14.49
N ALA A 167 -3.38 -10.09 -15.59
CA ALA A 167 -2.50 -11.00 -16.33
C ALA A 167 -1.21 -10.33 -16.83
N LYS A 168 -1.27 -9.05 -17.24
CA LYS A 168 -0.10 -8.29 -17.74
C LYS A 168 0.93 -7.98 -16.67
N ILE A 169 0.52 -7.93 -15.41
CA ILE A 169 1.40 -7.63 -14.27
C ILE A 169 1.66 -8.87 -13.41
N ALA A 170 1.23 -10.06 -13.85
CA ALA A 170 1.28 -11.28 -13.06
C ALA A 170 2.73 -11.68 -12.69
N HIS A 171 2.96 -11.85 -11.40
CA HIS A 171 4.24 -12.23 -10.81
C HIS A 171 4.04 -13.28 -9.70
N SER A 172 3.23 -14.29 -9.98
CA SER A 172 3.02 -15.40 -9.04
C SER A 172 4.32 -16.12 -8.74
N ASP A 173 4.49 -16.52 -7.47
CA ASP A 173 5.57 -17.40 -7.05
C ASP A 173 5.36 -18.79 -7.68
N PRO A 174 6.29 -19.30 -8.51
CA PRO A 174 6.17 -20.60 -9.15
C PRO A 174 6.08 -21.77 -8.17
N ALA A 175 6.59 -21.61 -6.94
CA ALA A 175 6.56 -22.64 -5.91
C ALA A 175 5.20 -22.73 -5.19
N VAL A 176 4.39 -21.68 -5.25
CA VAL A 176 3.05 -21.64 -4.62
C VAL A 176 2.01 -22.14 -5.62
N LYS A 177 1.53 -23.38 -5.41
CA LYS A 177 0.40 -23.92 -6.17
C LYS A 177 -0.86 -23.14 -5.80
N LYS A 178 -1.62 -22.71 -6.82
CA LYS A 178 -2.90 -22.01 -6.68
C LYS A 178 -4.01 -22.94 -6.25
#